data_AF-A0A837I7V5-F1
#
_entry.id   AF-A0A837I7V5-F1
#
_cell.length_a   1.000
_cell.length_b   1.000
_cell.length_c   1.000
_cell.angle_alpha   90.00
_cell.angle_beta   90.00
_cell.angle_gamma   90.00
#
_symmetry.space_group_name_H-M   'P 1'
#
loop_
_entity.id
_entity.type
_entity.pdbx_description
1 polymer ?
#
loop_
_entity_poly.entity_id
_entity_poly.type
_entity_poly.pdbx_seq_one_letter_code
_entity_poly.pdbx_strand_id
1 'polypeptide(L)'
;MEIDFYNKVAEKFENYSTEVDMQKEFPGEDPEERFISELLQAADSRIEALDVGSRDGRFTLSVAPNFKKITAIETSDSMLETACKLQKETGITNVSFRKIDIFHNQYFSEIFGV
;
A
#
# COMPACT_ATOMS: atom_id res chain seq x y z
N MET A 1 -15.68 11.00 2.10
CA MET A 1 -14.97 11.25 0.83
C MET A 1 -15.33 10.10 -0.09
N GLU A 2 -15.85 10.37 -1.29
CA GLU A 2 -16.63 9.39 -2.06
C GLU A 2 -15.79 8.25 -2.65
N ILE A 3 -16.04 7.05 -2.13
CA ILE A 3 -15.63 5.73 -2.63
C ILE A 3 -15.80 5.61 -4.18
N ASP A 4 -16.78 6.32 -4.74
CA ASP A 4 -17.08 6.35 -6.18
C ASP A 4 -15.93 6.87 -7.04
N PHE A 5 -15.10 7.81 -6.56
CA PHE A 5 -13.96 8.30 -7.33
C PHE A 5 -12.91 7.20 -7.52
N TYR A 6 -12.55 6.51 -6.44
CA TYR A 6 -11.52 5.47 -6.47
C TYR A 6 -11.97 4.22 -7.23
N ASN A 7 -13.25 3.86 -7.14
CA ASN A 7 -13.82 2.79 -7.94
C ASN A 7 -13.72 3.08 -9.45
N LYS A 8 -14.07 4.31 -9.87
CA LYS A 8 -13.95 4.73 -11.28
C LYS A 8 -12.51 4.73 -11.78
N VAL A 9 -11.56 5.15 -10.95
CA VAL A 9 -10.13 5.13 -11.30
C VAL A 9 -9.62 3.69 -11.41
N ALA A 10 -9.98 2.82 -10.47
CA ALA A 10 -9.62 1.40 -10.51
C ALA A 10 -10.18 0.69 -11.75
N GLU A 11 -11.44 0.93 -12.08
CA GLU A 11 -12.10 0.34 -13.25
C GLU A 11 -11.50 0.85 -14.56
N LYS A 12 -11.24 2.17 -14.67
CA LYS A 12 -10.76 2.78 -15.90
C LYS A 12 -9.33 2.37 -16.25
N PHE A 13 -8.48 2.15 -15.24
CA PHE A 13 -7.06 1.90 -15.47
C PHE A 13 -6.67 0.44 -15.26
N GLU A 14 -7.60 -0.42 -14.79
CA GLU A 14 -7.43 -1.84 -14.39
C GLU A 14 -6.36 -2.06 -13.28
N ASN A 15 -5.39 -1.17 -13.18
CA ASN A 15 -4.28 -1.04 -12.25
C ASN A 15 -3.95 0.46 -12.09
N TYR A 16 -3.30 0.86 -10.99
CA TYR A 16 -2.87 2.25 -10.82
C TYR A 16 -1.64 2.64 -11.66
N SER A 17 -1.08 1.71 -12.44
CA SER A 17 -0.02 1.98 -13.42
C SER A 17 -0.62 1.92 -14.82
N THR A 18 -0.74 3.08 -15.45
CA THR A 18 -0.79 3.16 -16.91
C THR A 18 0.58 3.59 -17.41
N GLU A 19 0.96 3.14 -18.61
CA GLU A 19 2.01 3.79 -19.40
C GLU A 19 1.48 5.15 -19.86
N VAL A 20 1.35 6.08 -18.91
CA VAL A 20 1.14 7.50 -19.18
C VAL A 20 2.50 8.17 -19.19
N ASP A 21 2.71 9.03 -20.18
CA ASP A 21 3.91 9.84 -20.28
C ASP A 21 3.97 10.78 -19.06
N MET A 22 4.71 10.34 -18.04
CA MET A 22 4.74 10.97 -16.72
C MET A 22 6.02 11.80 -16.61
N GLN A 23 5.86 13.12 -16.64
CA GLN A 23 6.96 14.02 -16.33
C GLN A 23 7.16 14.08 -14.82
N LYS A 24 8.30 13.57 -14.36
CA LYS A 24 8.78 13.73 -12.97
C LYS A 24 9.73 14.93 -12.92
N GLU A 25 9.30 16.02 -12.30
CA GLU A 25 10.16 17.18 -12.03
C GLU A 25 10.34 17.36 -10.53
N PHE A 26 11.54 17.06 -10.04
CA PHE A 26 11.94 17.34 -8.67
C PHE A 26 13.20 18.20 -8.71
N PRO A 27 13.24 19.37 -8.03
CA PRO A 27 14.41 20.23 -7.99
C PRO A 27 15.60 19.63 -7.21
N GLY A 28 15.42 18.44 -6.62
CA GLY A 28 16.41 17.70 -5.84
C GLY A 28 16.29 16.19 -6.07
N GLU A 29 16.39 15.40 -4.99
CA GLU A 29 16.21 13.94 -5.02
C GLU A 29 14.73 13.55 -5.25
N ASP A 30 14.47 12.39 -5.84
CA ASP A 30 13.11 11.83 -5.96
C ASP A 30 12.57 11.56 -4.54
N PRO A 31 11.47 12.22 -4.12
CA PRO A 31 10.90 12.03 -2.79
C PRO A 31 10.53 10.58 -2.46
N GLU A 32 10.15 9.78 -3.47
CA GLU A 32 9.82 8.37 -3.30
C GLU A 32 11.07 7.55 -2.97
N GLU A 33 12.17 7.80 -3.69
CA GLU A 33 13.47 7.16 -3.42
C GLU A 33 13.99 7.51 -2.03
N ARG A 34 13.90 8.79 -1.65
CA ARG A 34 14.28 9.24 -0.32
C ARG A 34 13.43 8.61 0.78
N PHE A 35 12.11 8.57 0.60
CA PHE A 35 11.21 7.95 1.56
C PHE A 35 11.51 6.45 1.74
N ILE A 36 11.73 5.72 0.64
CA ILE A 36 12.09 4.30 0.70
C ILE A 36 13.41 4.12 1.46
N SER A 37 14.41 4.96 1.19
CA SER A 37 15.70 4.91 1.89
C SER A 37 15.55 5.13 3.40
N GLU A 38 14.81 6.15 3.82
CA GLU A 38 14.55 6.45 5.24
C GLU A 38 13.72 5.34 5.90
N LEU A 39 12.70 4.80 5.21
CA LEU A 39 11.88 3.70 5.70
C LEU A 39 12.70 2.42 5.92
N LEU A 40 13.59 2.07 4.98
CA LEU A 40 14.42 0.87 5.08
C LEU A 40 15.50 1.00 6.17
N GLN A 41 15.94 2.21 6.50
CA GLN A 41 16.81 2.45 7.66
C GLN A 41 16.09 2.23 8.99
N ALA A 42 14.79 2.49 9.04
CA ALA A 42 13.95 2.24 10.22
C ALA A 42 13.36 0.81 10.25
N ALA A 43 13.40 0.07 9.14
CA ALA A 43 12.87 -1.27 9.03
C ALA A 43 13.71 -2.28 9.82
N ASP A 44 13.03 -3.27 10.40
CA ASP A 44 13.65 -4.33 11.17
C ASP A 44 12.77 -5.59 11.12
N SER A 45 13.40 -6.76 11.06
CA SER A 45 12.69 -8.06 10.99
C SER A 45 11.90 -8.42 12.25
N ARG A 46 11.94 -7.58 13.29
CA ARG A 46 11.12 -7.66 14.51
C ARG A 46 9.95 -6.69 14.50
N ILE A 47 9.94 -5.70 13.61
CA ILE A 47 8.90 -4.67 13.53
C ILE A 47 7.71 -5.19 12.72
N GLU A 48 6.52 -4.94 13.25
CA GLU A 48 5.26 -5.11 12.52
C GLU A 48 4.79 -3.73 12.02
N ALA A 49 4.46 -3.64 10.73
CA ALA A 49 4.06 -2.39 10.10
C ALA A 49 2.57 -2.39 9.72
N LEU A 50 2.01 -1.19 9.63
CA LEU A 50 0.68 -0.92 9.11
C LEU A 50 0.81 -0.04 7.87
N ASP A 51 0.29 -0.52 6.74
CA ASP A 51 0.24 0.23 5.49
C ASP A 51 -1.20 0.67 5.21
N VAL A 52 -1.42 1.99 5.21
CA VAL A 52 -2.75 2.62 5.11
C VAL A 52 -2.98 3.12 3.69
N GLY A 53 -3.95 2.54 2.99
CA GLY A 53 -4.22 2.86 1.58
C GLY A 53 -3.29 2.13 0.64
N SER A 54 -3.14 0.81 0.83
CA SER A 54 -2.13 -0.01 0.15
C SER A 54 -2.37 -0.18 -1.34
N ARG A 55 -3.54 0.20 -1.87
CA ARG A 55 -3.90 0.08 -3.29
C ARG A 55 -3.61 -1.35 -3.80
N ASP A 56 -2.89 -1.47 -4.92
CA ASP A 56 -2.51 -2.74 -5.56
C ASP A 56 -1.36 -3.48 -4.86
N GLY A 57 -0.89 -2.98 -3.72
CA GLY A 57 0.10 -3.65 -2.86
C GLY A 57 1.54 -3.62 -3.38
N ARG A 58 1.84 -2.98 -4.51
CA ARG A 58 3.21 -2.98 -5.09
C ARG A 58 4.26 -2.42 -4.14
N PHE A 59 3.97 -1.27 -3.56
CA PHE A 59 4.84 -0.63 -2.58
C PHE A 59 4.97 -1.51 -1.32
N THR A 60 3.85 -1.96 -0.77
CA THR A 60 3.81 -2.83 0.41
C THR A 60 4.70 -4.06 0.23
N LEU A 61 4.56 -4.74 -0.92
CA LEU A 61 5.27 -5.96 -1.24
C LEU A 61 6.76 -5.70 -1.53
N SER A 62 7.13 -4.56 -2.12
CA SER A 62 8.54 -4.26 -2.38
C SER A 62 9.35 -4.07 -1.10
N VAL A 63 8.75 -3.55 -0.03
CA VAL A 63 9.41 -3.33 1.26
C VAL A 63 9.21 -4.47 2.26
N ALA A 64 8.22 -5.33 2.04
CA ALA A 64 7.82 -6.41 2.95
C ALA A 64 8.96 -7.31 3.46
N PRO A 65 9.99 -7.69 2.68
CA PRO A 65 11.07 -8.55 3.18
C PRO A 65 11.85 -7.98 4.37
N ASN A 66 11.75 -6.67 4.63
CA ASN A 66 12.48 -5.99 5.70
C ASN A 66 11.71 -5.93 7.02
N PHE A 67 10.49 -6.44 7.06
CA PHE A 67 9.60 -6.40 8.23
C PHE A 67 9.26 -7.80 8.73
N LYS A 68 8.93 -7.91 10.01
CA LYS A 68 8.37 -9.15 10.58
C LYS A 68 7.05 -9.51 9.91
N LYS A 69 6.17 -8.52 9.79
CA LYS A 69 4.82 -8.64 9.24
C LYS A 69 4.32 -7.26 8.82
N ILE A 70 3.54 -7.19 7.76
CA ILE A 70 2.80 -6.00 7.38
C ILE A 70 1.30 -6.30 7.35
N THR A 71 0.50 -5.46 8.00
CA THR A 71 -0.94 -5.40 7.77
C THR A 71 -1.20 -4.26 6.82
N ALA A 72 -1.70 -4.56 5.63
CA ALA A 72 -2.02 -3.57 4.61
C ALA A 72 -3.53 -3.41 4.50
N ILE A 73 -4.01 -2.18 4.49
CA ILE A 73 -5.44 -1.88 4.45
C ILE A 73 -5.81 -1.04 3.24
N GLU A 74 -6.95 -1.38 2.67
CA GLU A 74 -7.52 -0.68 1.51
C GLU A 74 -9.05 -0.79 1.58
N THR A 75 -9.77 0.15 0.96
CA THR A 75 -11.24 0.18 0.92
C THR A 75 -11.80 -0.47 -0.35
N SER A 76 -11.03 -0.49 -1.43
CA SER A 76 -11.43 -1.06 -2.71
C SER A 76 -11.22 -2.58 -2.79
N ASP A 77 -12.28 -3.33 -3.10
CA ASP A 77 -12.20 -4.78 -3.31
C ASP A 77 -11.30 -5.13 -4.50
N SER A 78 -11.42 -4.40 -5.62
CA SER A 78 -10.63 -4.68 -6.83
C SER A 78 -9.13 -4.47 -6.60
N MET A 79 -8.76 -3.45 -5.80
CA MET A 79 -7.37 -3.22 -5.42
C MET A 79 -6.84 -4.35 -4.53
N LEU A 80 -7.64 -4.83 -3.58
CA LEU A 80 -7.28 -5.97 -2.72
C LEU A 80 -7.12 -7.27 -3.52
N GLU A 81 -7.97 -7.51 -4.52
CA GLU A 81 -7.85 -8.65 -5.42
C GLU A 81 -6.54 -8.60 -6.21
N THR A 82 -6.21 -7.44 -6.79
CA THR A 82 -4.95 -7.20 -7.49
C THR A 82 -3.75 -7.40 -6.55
N ALA A 83 -3.80 -6.85 -5.35
CA ALA A 83 -2.74 -6.98 -4.34
C ALA A 83 -2.52 -8.44 -3.92
N CYS A 84 -3.59 -9.19 -3.69
CA CYS A 84 -3.50 -10.61 -3.35
C CYS A 84 -2.95 -11.46 -4.53
N LYS A 85 -3.27 -11.10 -5.77
CA LYS A 85 -2.68 -11.73 -6.96
C LYS A 85 -1.18 -11.47 -7.03
N LEU A 86 -0.78 -10.20 -6.90
CA LEU A 86 0.64 -9.79 -6.92
C LEU A 86 1.43 -10.43 -5.76
N GLN A 87 0.84 -10.56 -4.58
CA GLN A 87 1.45 -11.26 -3.45
C GLN A 87 1.76 -12.72 -3.78
N LYS A 88 0.83 -13.43 -4.44
CA LYS A 88 1.05 -14.82 -4.89
C LYS A 88 2.17 -14.92 -5.92
N GLU A 89 2.22 -13.97 -6.87
CA GLU A 89 3.23 -13.92 -7.92
C GLU A 89 4.63 -13.63 -7.37
N THR A 90 4.73 -12.78 -6.34
CA THR A 90 6.00 -12.42 -5.68
C THR A 90 6.46 -13.44 -4.62
N GLY A 91 5.58 -14.35 -4.18
CA GLY A 91 5.90 -15.36 -3.17
C GLY A 91 6.04 -14.80 -1.74
N ILE A 92 5.65 -13.55 -1.51
CA ILE A 92 5.76 -12.88 -0.22
C ILE A 92 4.65 -13.34 0.73
N THR A 93 5.00 -13.83 1.91
CA THR A 93 4.06 -14.47 2.84
C THR A 93 3.80 -13.67 4.12
N ASN A 94 4.57 -12.62 4.40
CA ASN A 94 4.48 -11.83 5.62
C ASN A 94 3.57 -10.59 5.51
N VAL A 95 2.76 -10.48 4.45
CA VAL A 95 1.79 -9.39 4.26
C VAL A 95 0.36 -9.92 4.40
N SER A 96 -0.49 -9.18 5.11
CA SER A 96 -1.92 -9.45 5.24
C SER A 96 -2.74 -8.26 4.74
N PHE A 97 -3.41 -8.42 3.60
CA PHE A 97 -4.31 -7.40 3.05
C PHE A 97 -5.70 -7.49 3.70
N ARG A 98 -6.29 -6.35 4.07
CA ARG A 98 -7.60 -6.27 4.72
C ARG A 98 -8.44 -5.12 4.17
N LYS A 99 -9.74 -5.38 4.01
CA LYS A 99 -10.70 -4.33 3.69
C LYS A 99 -11.06 -3.54 4.95
N ILE A 100 -10.54 -2.31 5.08
CA ILE A 100 -10.81 -1.45 6.23
C ILE A 100 -10.98 -0.01 5.75
N ASP A 101 -12.09 0.60 6.15
CA ASP A 101 -12.28 2.05 6.09
C ASP A 101 -11.87 2.66 7.44
N ILE A 102 -10.73 3.34 7.48
CA ILE A 102 -10.17 3.94 8.69
C ILE A 102 -11.04 5.04 9.30
N PHE A 103 -11.92 5.68 8.53
CA PHE A 103 -12.76 6.76 9.02
C PHE A 103 -14.05 6.29 9.67
N HIS A 104 -14.42 5.03 9.46
CA HIS A 104 -15.68 4.45 9.95
C HIS A 104 -15.47 3.19 10.80
N ASN A 105 -14.22 2.83 11.09
CA ASN A 105 -13.90 1.64 11.88
C ASN A 105 -13.45 2.02 13.30
N GLN A 106 -14.37 1.91 14.27
CA GLN A 106 -14.10 2.14 15.70
C GLN A 106 -12.99 1.25 16.28
N TYR A 107 -12.70 0.11 15.64
CA TYR A 107 -11.64 -0.82 16.05
C TYR A 107 -10.24 -0.33 15.67
N PHE A 108 -10.13 0.59 14.72
CA PHE A 108 -8.84 1.04 14.18
C PHE A 108 -8.14 2.04 15.11
N SER A 109 -8.91 2.94 15.72
CA SER A 109 -8.42 3.88 16.73
C SER A 109 -7.92 3.17 17.99
N GLU A 110 -8.56 2.07 18.38
CA GLU A 110 -8.17 1.29 19.56
C GLU A 110 -6.86 0.51 19.39
N ILE A 111 -6.58 -0.01 18.18
CA ILE A 111 -5.40 -0.85 17.92
C ILE A 111 -4.18 -0.02 17.56
N PHE A 112 -4.36 1.09 16.83
CA PHE A 112 -3.26 1.86 16.26
C PHE A 112 -3.13 3.29 16.82
N GLY A 113 -4.03 3.71 17.73
CA GLY A 113 -3.89 4.97 18.48
C GLY A 113 -4.04 6.25 17.65
N VAL A 114 -4.75 6.17 16.51
CA VAL A 114 -5.08 7.29 15.61
C VAL A 114 -6.46 7.87 15.90
#